data_AF-X1C9Q5-F1
#
_entry.id   AF-X1C9Q5-F1
#
_cell.length_a   1.000
_cell.length_b   1.000
_cell.length_c   1.000
_cell.angle_alpha   90.00
_cell.angle_beta   90.00
_cell.angle_gamma   90.00
#
_symmetry.space_group_name_H-M   'P 1'
#
loop_
_entity.id
_entity.type
_entity.pdbx_description
1 polymer ?
#
loop_
_entity_poly.entity_id
_entity_poly.type
_entity_poly.pdbx_seq_one_letter_code
_entity_poly.pdbx_strand_id
1 'polypeptide(L)'
;KIHPDAVGILCVHLFGKVCDVDKLLEITRKRNIWLVEDTSQAFGAEYKGRKAGTFGDIGTFSFYATKNLSTFEGGMISTNNDKLALKMRMLINHGQTSKYHHEHLGYNYRMPQICALIGLTQLKLHKKGIISELGSYGIENGHYPHVIYNQPLYKKLKINGGCPNAEKLTKKVRILLKKGNKFFR
;
A
#
# COMPACT_ATOMS: atom_id res chain seq x y z
N LYS A 1 3.11 24.50 7.04
CA LYS A 1 2.81 25.64 6.13
C LYS A 1 2.95 25.14 4.70
N ILE A 2 2.03 25.48 3.80
CA ILE A 2 2.09 25.11 2.38
C ILE A 2 2.53 26.33 1.59
N HIS A 3 3.47 26.13 0.66
CA HIS A 3 3.96 27.18 -0.23
C HIS A 3 2.82 27.72 -1.12
N PRO A 4 2.78 29.03 -1.44
CA PRO A 4 1.73 29.60 -2.30
C PRO A 4 1.58 28.88 -3.65
N ASP A 5 2.71 28.50 -4.27
CA ASP A 5 2.73 27.86 -5.60
C ASP A 5 2.54 26.34 -5.58
N ALA A 6 2.24 25.75 -4.42
CA ALA A 6 2.03 24.32 -4.33
C ALA A 6 0.77 23.92 -5.12
N VAL A 7 0.92 23.04 -6.10
CA VAL A 7 -0.18 22.54 -6.94
C VAL A 7 -0.84 21.27 -6.39
N GLY A 8 -0.24 20.64 -5.39
CA GLY A 8 -0.76 19.42 -4.78
C GLY A 8 0.11 18.87 -3.66
N ILE A 9 -0.35 17.77 -3.08
CA ILE A 9 0.32 17.00 -2.04
C ILE A 9 0.43 15.55 -2.51
N LEU A 10 1.64 14.99 -2.44
CA LEU A 10 1.88 13.55 -2.55
C LEU A 10 2.01 12.98 -1.14
N CYS A 11 1.07 12.16 -0.70
CA CYS A 11 1.13 11.51 0.60
C CYS A 11 1.52 10.04 0.47
N VAL A 12 2.35 9.54 1.39
CA VAL A 12 2.82 8.14 1.37
C VAL A 12 2.13 7.34 2.47
N HIS A 13 1.56 6.20 2.12
CA HIS A 13 1.04 5.22 3.07
C HIS A 13 2.15 4.23 3.44
N LEU A 14 2.93 4.61 4.44
CA LEU A 14 4.16 3.89 4.80
C LEU A 14 3.85 2.61 5.58
N PHE A 15 4.53 1.50 5.24
CA PHE A 15 4.44 0.22 5.94
C PHE A 15 3.01 -0.32 6.10
N GLY A 16 2.16 -0.16 5.08
CA GLY A 16 0.78 -0.62 5.13
C GLY A 16 -0.17 0.30 5.89
N LYS A 17 0.33 1.38 6.49
CA LYS A 17 -0.47 2.29 7.30
C LYS A 17 -0.94 3.48 6.48
N VAL A 18 -2.26 3.64 6.40
CA VAL A 18 -2.87 4.84 5.83
C VAL A 18 -2.47 6.05 6.69
N CYS A 19 -1.99 7.11 6.04
CA CYS A 19 -1.63 8.35 6.72
C CYS A 19 -2.89 9.11 7.17
N ASP A 20 -2.74 10.28 7.78
CA ASP A 20 -3.87 11.09 8.26
C ASP A 20 -4.60 11.78 7.08
N VAL A 21 -5.27 10.97 6.26
CA VAL A 21 -5.92 11.39 5.01
C VAL A 21 -7.03 12.40 5.23
N ASP A 22 -7.70 12.39 6.38
CA ASP A 22 -8.75 13.36 6.70
C ASP A 22 -8.19 14.78 6.77
N LYS A 23 -7.07 14.98 7.48
CA LYS A 23 -6.38 16.28 7.55
C LYS A 23 -5.85 16.71 6.19
N LEU A 24 -5.32 15.76 5.41
CA LEU A 24 -4.82 16.07 4.07
C LEU A 24 -5.94 16.52 3.15
N LEU A 25 -7.09 15.84 3.18
CA LEU A 25 -8.27 16.21 2.41
C LEU A 25 -8.83 17.57 2.81
N GLU A 26 -8.85 17.90 4.10
CA GLU A 26 -9.25 19.23 4.58
C GLU A 26 -8.36 20.32 3.95
N ILE A 27 -7.04 20.10 3.99
CA ILE A 27 -6.05 21.03 3.47
C ILE A 27 -6.16 21.20 1.95
N THR A 28 -6.21 20.09 1.21
CA THR A 28 -6.22 20.11 -0.25
C THR A 28 -7.50 20.71 -0.79
N ARG A 29 -8.65 20.41 -0.19
CA ARG A 29 -9.95 21.02 -0.55
C ARG A 29 -9.97 22.51 -0.27
N LYS A 30 -9.48 22.96 0.90
CA LYS A 30 -9.42 24.39 1.25
C LYS A 30 -8.58 25.20 0.27
N ARG A 31 -7.54 24.59 -0.32
CA ARG A 31 -6.65 25.25 -1.29
C ARG A 31 -6.96 24.94 -2.74
N ASN A 32 -7.92 24.05 -3.01
CA ASN A 32 -8.23 23.55 -4.35
C ASN A 32 -6.98 23.01 -5.09
N ILE A 33 -6.21 22.17 -4.42
CA ILE A 33 -4.98 21.53 -4.94
C ILE A 33 -5.11 20.01 -4.95
N TRP A 34 -4.28 19.33 -5.72
CA TRP A 34 -4.35 17.87 -5.88
C TRP A 34 -3.92 17.10 -4.63
N LEU A 35 -4.53 15.94 -4.38
CA LEU A 35 -4.02 14.91 -3.48
C LEU A 35 -3.68 13.64 -4.26
N VAL A 36 -2.41 13.27 -4.26
CA VAL A 36 -1.93 12.01 -4.83
C VAL A 36 -1.49 11.10 -3.69
N GLU A 37 -1.98 9.86 -3.69
CA GLU A 37 -1.63 8.84 -2.71
C GLU A 37 -0.57 7.89 -3.29
N ASP A 38 0.62 7.87 -2.70
CA ASP A 38 1.57 6.78 -2.90
C ASP A 38 1.19 5.61 -1.98
N THR A 39 0.62 4.59 -2.60
CA THR A 39 0.12 3.36 -1.97
C THR A 39 1.06 2.17 -2.24
N SER A 40 2.32 2.44 -2.61
CA SER A 40 3.30 1.41 -2.97
C SER A 40 3.56 0.36 -1.88
N GLN A 41 3.32 0.69 -0.61
CA GLN A 41 3.50 -0.23 0.53
C GLN A 41 2.18 -0.53 1.26
N ALA A 42 1.04 -0.15 0.69
CA ALA A 42 -0.24 -0.20 1.38
C ALA A 42 -1.38 -0.72 0.50
N PHE A 43 -1.07 -1.50 -0.54
CA PHE A 43 -2.08 -2.14 -1.38
C PHE A 43 -2.99 -3.03 -0.53
N GLY A 44 -4.26 -2.67 -0.38
CA GLY A 44 -5.25 -3.43 0.41
C GLY A 44 -5.48 -2.89 1.83
N ALA A 45 -4.65 -1.96 2.30
CA ALA A 45 -4.86 -1.23 3.55
C ALA A 45 -6.18 -0.45 3.50
N GLU A 46 -6.74 -0.20 4.68
CA GLU A 46 -8.06 0.42 4.82
C GLU A 46 -8.07 1.46 5.94
N TYR A 47 -8.82 2.53 5.71
CA TYR A 47 -9.12 3.53 6.72
C TYR A 47 -10.60 3.89 6.63
N LYS A 48 -11.33 3.71 7.74
CA LYS A 48 -12.77 3.98 7.86
C LYS A 48 -13.62 3.34 6.74
N GLY A 49 -13.40 2.06 6.43
CA GLY A 49 -14.19 1.35 5.41
C GLY A 49 -13.74 1.59 3.97
N ARG A 50 -12.75 2.46 3.73
CA ARG A 50 -12.27 2.84 2.39
C ARG A 50 -10.82 2.40 2.17
N LYS A 51 -10.52 1.92 0.97
CA LYS A 51 -9.20 1.40 0.62
C LYS A 51 -8.19 2.52 0.37
N ALA A 52 -6.94 2.29 0.75
CA ALA A 52 -5.81 3.15 0.39
C ALA A 52 -5.70 3.30 -1.14
N GLY A 53 -5.33 4.48 -1.62
CA GLY A 53 -5.31 4.84 -3.04
C GLY A 53 -6.70 5.21 -3.58
N THR A 54 -7.69 5.46 -2.72
CA THR A 54 -9.05 5.88 -3.11
C THR A 54 -9.55 7.12 -2.37
N PHE A 55 -8.69 7.75 -1.55
CA PHE A 55 -9.02 8.93 -0.76
C PHE A 55 -8.86 10.23 -1.55
N GLY A 56 -7.72 10.38 -2.24
CA GLY A 56 -7.35 11.53 -3.05
C GLY A 56 -7.85 11.45 -4.48
N ASP A 57 -7.30 12.32 -5.33
CA ASP A 57 -7.63 12.41 -6.75
C ASP A 57 -7.03 11.24 -7.54
N ILE A 58 -5.85 10.78 -7.10
CA ILE A 58 -5.06 9.75 -7.76
C ILE A 58 -4.40 8.86 -6.70
N GLY A 59 -4.55 7.55 -6.82
CA GLY A 59 -3.74 6.58 -6.09
C GLY A 59 -2.71 5.93 -7.01
N THR A 60 -1.50 5.72 -6.53
CA THR A 60 -0.44 5.02 -7.25
C THR A 60 0.01 3.79 -6.46
N PHE A 61 0.32 2.72 -7.18
CA PHE A 61 0.71 1.44 -6.59
C PHE A 61 1.95 0.90 -7.29
N SER A 62 2.79 0.24 -6.51
CA SER A 62 3.93 -0.53 -6.99
C SER A 62 3.64 -2.00 -6.82
N PHE A 63 3.98 -2.78 -7.84
CA PHE A 63 3.89 -4.24 -7.83
C PHE A 63 5.28 -4.89 -7.96
N TYR A 64 6.30 -4.19 -7.46
CA TYR A 64 7.65 -4.73 -7.38
C TYR A 64 7.69 -6.02 -6.54
N ALA A 65 8.71 -6.84 -6.77
CA ALA A 65 8.89 -8.18 -6.19
C ALA A 65 8.62 -8.26 -4.67
N THR A 66 8.98 -7.23 -3.90
CA THR A 66 8.88 -7.20 -2.44
C THR A 66 7.62 -6.51 -1.89
N LYS A 67 6.68 -6.10 -2.74
CA LYS A 67 5.44 -5.42 -2.31
C LYS A 67 4.36 -6.43 -1.88
N ASN A 68 3.35 -5.93 -1.16
CA ASN A 68 2.22 -6.73 -0.66
C ASN A 68 1.45 -7.48 -1.75
N LEU A 69 1.40 -6.90 -2.94
CA LEU A 69 0.99 -7.57 -4.16
C LEU A 69 2.12 -7.42 -5.17
N SER A 70 2.67 -8.54 -5.64
CA SER A 70 3.81 -8.56 -6.55
C SER A 70 3.43 -9.10 -7.91
N THR A 71 3.95 -8.47 -8.96
CA THR A 71 3.82 -8.93 -10.36
C THR A 71 5.17 -9.11 -11.03
N PHE A 72 6.21 -9.38 -10.24
CA PHE A 72 7.63 -9.21 -10.56
C PHE A 72 8.00 -7.73 -10.71
N GLU A 73 7.50 -7.08 -11.75
CA GLU A 73 7.58 -5.64 -11.97
C GLU A 73 6.21 -5.09 -12.36
N GLY A 74 6.00 -3.80 -12.11
CA GLY A 74 4.81 -3.08 -12.57
C GLY A 74 4.24 -2.11 -11.54
N GLY A 75 3.09 -1.55 -11.91
CA GLY A 75 2.37 -0.61 -11.07
C GLY A 75 0.97 -0.36 -11.60
N MET A 76 0.22 0.43 -10.85
CA MET A 76 -1.14 0.80 -11.17
C MET A 76 -1.41 2.23 -10.75
N ILE A 77 -2.33 2.86 -11.45
CA ILE A 77 -2.91 4.15 -11.06
C ILE A 77 -4.41 3.95 -10.90
N SER A 78 -4.98 4.46 -9.81
CA SER A 78 -6.42 4.53 -9.57
C SER A 78 -6.88 5.99 -9.55
N THR A 79 -8.09 6.23 -10.02
CA THR A 79 -8.80 7.50 -9.88
C THR A 79 -10.29 7.25 -10.08
N ASN A 80 -11.13 8.09 -9.47
CA ASN A 80 -12.58 8.10 -9.71
C ASN A 80 -13.00 9.15 -10.77
N ASN A 81 -12.03 9.83 -11.39
CA ASN A 81 -12.29 10.84 -12.41
C ASN A 81 -12.05 10.28 -13.81
N ASP A 82 -13.13 10.11 -14.58
CA ASP A 82 -13.07 9.53 -15.93
C ASP A 82 -12.19 10.33 -16.90
N LYS A 83 -12.15 11.66 -16.77
CA LYS A 83 -11.30 12.52 -17.60
C LYS A 83 -9.82 12.30 -17.28
N LEU A 84 -9.47 12.18 -16.00
CA LEU A 84 -8.11 11.83 -15.58
C LEU A 84 -7.74 10.41 -16.03
N ALA A 85 -8.65 9.44 -15.85
CA ALA A 85 -8.43 8.07 -16.26
C ALA A 85 -8.15 7.95 -17.77
N LEU A 86 -8.93 8.65 -18.61
CA LEU A 86 -8.72 8.69 -20.06
C LEU A 86 -7.34 9.27 -20.39
N LYS A 87 -7.01 10.44 -19.81
CA LYS A 87 -5.71 11.09 -20.04
C LYS A 87 -4.54 10.20 -19.61
N MET A 88 -4.64 9.53 -18.47
CA MET A 88 -3.61 8.58 -18.00
C MET A 88 -3.44 7.40 -18.95
N ARG A 89 -4.54 6.80 -19.44
CA ARG A 89 -4.48 5.68 -20.41
C ARG A 89 -3.77 6.09 -21.70
N MET A 90 -4.04 7.30 -22.19
CA MET A 90 -3.33 7.86 -23.34
C MET A 90 -1.84 8.00 -23.03
N LEU A 91 -1.48 8.67 -21.92
CA LEU A 91 -0.08 8.90 -21.54
C LEU A 91 0.70 7.60 -21.33
N ILE A 92 0.08 6.55 -20.79
CA ILE A 92 0.70 5.22 -20.62
C ILE A 92 1.02 4.55 -21.98
N ASN A 93 0.30 4.92 -23.03
CA ASN A 93 0.39 4.32 -24.36
C ASN A 93 0.73 5.36 -25.45
N HIS A 94 1.89 6.02 -25.32
CA HIS A 94 2.41 6.98 -26.32
C HIS A 94 1.45 8.13 -26.68
N GLY A 95 0.55 8.51 -25.78
CA GLY A 95 -0.45 9.56 -26.02
C GLY A 95 -1.54 9.17 -27.02
N GLN A 96 -1.71 7.88 -27.25
CA GLN A 96 -2.58 7.34 -28.28
C GLN A 96 -4.07 7.41 -27.88
N THR A 97 -4.91 8.04 -28.69
CA THR A 97 -6.39 8.05 -28.52
C THR A 97 -7.09 6.99 -29.34
N SER A 98 -6.53 6.64 -30.50
CA SER A 98 -7.02 5.56 -31.37
C SER A 98 -5.84 4.93 -32.13
N LYS A 99 -6.06 3.82 -32.84
CA LYS A 99 -4.97 3.08 -33.48
C LYS A 99 -4.16 3.99 -34.42
N TYR A 100 -2.88 4.14 -34.11
CA TYR A 100 -1.91 5.02 -34.79
C TYR A 100 -2.21 6.53 -34.74
N HIS A 101 -3.10 7.00 -33.87
CA HIS A 101 -3.38 8.42 -33.67
C HIS A 101 -2.92 8.89 -32.30
N HIS A 102 -2.04 9.88 -32.26
CA HIS A 102 -1.36 10.36 -31.05
C HIS A 102 -1.61 11.85 -30.85
N GLU A 103 -2.37 12.22 -29.81
CA GLU A 103 -2.77 13.61 -29.55
C GLU A 103 -1.92 14.30 -28.48
N HIS A 104 -1.19 13.51 -27.69
CA HIS A 104 -0.33 13.99 -26.62
C HIS A 104 1.05 13.35 -26.71
N LEU A 105 2.06 14.03 -26.15
CA LEU A 105 3.31 13.35 -25.84
C LEU A 105 3.05 12.38 -24.68
N GLY A 106 3.25 11.08 -24.92
CA GLY A 106 3.13 10.05 -23.90
C GLY A 106 4.35 9.14 -23.83
N TYR A 107 4.20 8.03 -23.11
CA TYR A 107 5.28 7.15 -22.71
C TYR A 107 4.95 5.69 -23.06
N ASN A 108 5.94 4.81 -22.92
CA ASN A 108 5.72 3.37 -22.92
C ASN A 108 5.73 2.84 -21.48
N TYR A 109 4.61 3.00 -20.77
CA TYR A 109 4.46 2.53 -19.38
C TYR A 109 3.43 1.40 -19.26
N ARG A 110 3.15 0.71 -20.38
CA ARG A 110 2.24 -0.43 -20.39
C ARG A 110 2.81 -1.56 -19.53
N MET A 111 1.96 -2.12 -18.67
CA MET A 111 2.29 -3.34 -17.94
C MET A 111 2.33 -4.53 -18.91
N PRO A 112 3.40 -5.35 -18.91
CA PRO A 112 3.42 -6.58 -19.71
C PRO A 112 2.29 -7.53 -19.31
N GLN A 113 1.70 -8.22 -20.28
CA GLN A 113 0.56 -9.12 -20.04
C GLN A 113 0.90 -10.26 -19.06
N ILE A 114 2.14 -10.77 -19.09
CA ILE A 114 2.61 -11.80 -18.16
C ILE A 114 2.58 -11.27 -16.71
N CYS A 115 3.05 -10.04 -16.48
CA CYS A 115 3.00 -9.42 -15.15
C CYS A 115 1.54 -9.24 -14.70
N ALA A 116 0.65 -8.82 -15.61
CA ALA A 116 -0.78 -8.71 -15.30
C ALA A 116 -1.41 -10.07 -14.93
N LEU A 117 -1.02 -11.17 -15.59
CA LEU A 117 -1.46 -12.53 -15.27
C LEU A 117 -0.98 -12.99 -13.89
N ILE A 118 0.28 -12.68 -13.54
CA ILE A 118 0.82 -12.93 -12.19
C ILE A 118 -0.02 -12.16 -11.17
N GLY A 119 -0.28 -10.87 -11.41
CA GLY A 119 -1.11 -10.04 -10.53
C GLY A 119 -2.53 -10.56 -10.36
N LEU A 120 -3.18 -11.00 -11.43
CA LEU A 120 -4.51 -11.61 -11.37
C LEU A 120 -4.51 -12.89 -10.52
N THR A 121 -3.50 -13.73 -10.67
CA THR A 121 -3.36 -14.98 -9.90
C THR A 121 -3.10 -14.67 -8.43
N GLN A 122 -2.18 -13.75 -8.15
CA GLN A 122 -1.90 -13.25 -6.82
C GLN A 122 -3.16 -12.67 -6.15
N LEU A 123 -3.94 -11.83 -6.82
CA LEU A 123 -5.20 -11.30 -6.28
C LEU A 123 -6.22 -12.38 -5.92
N LYS A 124 -6.32 -13.45 -6.72
CA LYS A 124 -7.20 -14.59 -6.44
C LYS A 124 -6.76 -15.35 -5.18
N LEU A 125 -5.46 -15.56 -5.00
CA LEU A 125 -4.89 -16.24 -3.84
C LEU A 125 -4.91 -15.35 -2.59
N HIS A 126 -4.60 -14.07 -2.75
CA HIS A 126 -4.30 -13.14 -1.66
C HIS A 126 -5.49 -12.28 -1.21
N LYS A 127 -6.70 -12.43 -1.77
CA LYS A 127 -7.88 -11.67 -1.28
C LYS A 127 -8.13 -11.84 0.23
N LYS A 128 -7.79 -13.00 0.80
CA LYS A 128 -7.77 -13.24 2.26
C LYS A 128 -6.41 -12.94 2.90
N GLY A 129 -5.31 -13.27 2.22
CA GLY A 129 -3.93 -13.13 2.75
C GLY A 129 -3.43 -11.70 2.90
N ILE A 130 -3.67 -10.81 1.92
CA ILE A 130 -3.28 -9.38 1.96
C ILE A 130 -4.01 -8.65 3.09
N ILE A 131 -5.31 -8.93 3.27
CA ILE A 131 -6.09 -8.40 4.38
C ILE A 131 -5.47 -8.87 5.72
N SER A 132 -5.05 -10.14 5.79
CA SER A 132 -4.32 -10.70 6.94
C SER A 132 -2.99 -9.99 7.20
N GLU A 133 -2.16 -9.77 6.18
CA GLU A 133 -0.83 -9.14 6.34
C GLU A 133 -0.90 -7.64 6.64
N LEU A 134 -1.91 -6.93 6.14
CA LEU A 134 -1.97 -5.46 6.18
C LEU A 134 -3.00 -4.85 7.15
N GLY A 135 -3.85 -5.63 7.82
CA GLY A 135 -4.70 -5.01 8.85
C GLY A 135 -5.91 -5.75 9.43
N SER A 136 -6.33 -6.93 8.95
CA SER A 136 -7.36 -7.70 9.70
C SER A 136 -6.78 -8.37 10.93
N TYR A 137 -5.48 -8.61 10.91
CA TYR A 137 -4.74 -8.77 12.14
C TYR A 137 -4.37 -7.37 12.59
N GLY A 138 -5.17 -6.78 13.48
CA GLY A 138 -4.82 -5.50 14.11
C GLY A 138 -3.42 -5.53 14.73
N ILE A 139 -2.96 -4.44 15.36
CA ILE A 139 -1.65 -4.38 16.04
C ILE A 139 -1.35 -5.69 16.80
N GLU A 140 -2.39 -6.33 17.34
CA GLU A 140 -2.44 -7.63 18.03
C GLU A 140 -1.96 -8.87 17.25
N ASN A 141 -1.84 -8.91 15.91
CA ASN A 141 -1.31 -10.08 15.18
C ASN A 141 -0.29 -9.75 14.08
N GLY A 142 0.51 -8.70 14.29
CA GLY A 142 1.77 -8.50 13.58
C GLY A 142 2.74 -9.69 13.79
N HIS A 143 3.50 -9.99 12.74
CA HIS A 143 4.08 -11.27 12.33
C HIS A 143 5.23 -11.87 13.18
N TYR A 144 5.30 -11.65 14.50
CA TYR A 144 6.37 -12.26 15.32
C TYR A 144 5.90 -12.62 16.75
N PRO A 145 5.71 -13.90 17.09
CA PRO A 145 5.37 -14.33 18.46
C PRO A 145 6.52 -14.16 19.46
N HIS A 146 7.69 -13.73 18.99
CA HIS A 146 8.89 -13.49 19.77
C HIS A 146 9.66 -12.30 19.21
N VAL A 147 9.98 -11.31 20.05
CA VAL A 147 10.97 -10.28 19.69
C VAL A 147 12.33 -10.93 19.40
N ILE A 148 13.01 -10.46 18.35
CA ILE A 148 14.19 -11.13 17.78
C ILE A 148 15.33 -11.32 18.78
N TYR A 149 15.58 -10.30 19.61
CA TYR A 149 16.63 -10.30 20.64
C TYR A 149 16.31 -11.21 21.84
N ASN A 150 15.08 -11.74 21.94
CA ASN A 150 14.74 -12.75 22.94
C ASN A 150 14.92 -14.20 22.45
N GLN A 151 15.28 -14.41 21.18
CA GLN A 151 15.49 -15.74 20.62
C GLN A 151 16.83 -16.36 21.10
N PRO A 152 16.95 -17.70 21.14
CA PRO A 152 18.12 -18.38 21.70
C PRO A 152 19.47 -17.93 21.12
N LEU A 153 19.52 -17.72 19.79
CA LEU A 153 20.75 -17.27 19.11
C LEU A 153 21.21 -15.89 19.58
N TYR A 154 20.30 -14.93 19.68
CA TYR A 154 20.62 -13.55 20.07
C TYR A 154 21.07 -13.46 21.52
N LYS A 155 20.45 -14.25 22.41
CA LYS A 155 20.91 -14.42 23.79
C LYS A 155 22.31 -15.03 23.86
N LYS A 156 22.60 -16.06 23.05
CA LYS A 156 23.93 -16.68 22.96
C LYS A 156 24.99 -15.67 22.49
N LEU A 157 24.62 -14.80 21.56
CA LEU A 157 25.47 -13.73 21.03
C LEU A 157 25.52 -12.48 21.93
N LYS A 158 24.82 -12.48 23.08
CA LYS A 158 24.69 -11.32 23.98
C LYS A 158 24.17 -10.05 23.29
N ILE A 159 23.38 -10.20 22.23
CA ILE A 159 22.74 -9.09 21.51
C ILE A 159 21.44 -8.75 22.23
N ASN A 160 21.38 -7.54 22.80
CA ASN A 160 20.22 -7.02 23.51
C ASN A 160 19.43 -6.04 22.64
N GLY A 161 18.15 -5.86 22.96
CA GLY A 161 17.28 -4.86 22.32
C GLY A 161 16.27 -4.31 23.33
N GLY A 162 15.69 -3.16 23.02
CA GLY A 162 14.72 -2.48 23.89
C GLY A 162 13.61 -1.82 23.08
N CYS A 163 12.63 -2.62 22.64
CA CYS A 163 11.46 -2.14 21.92
C CYS A 163 10.18 -2.44 22.74
N PRO A 164 9.80 -1.55 23.68
CA PRO A 164 8.71 -1.79 24.62
C PRO A 164 7.37 -2.09 23.93
N ASN A 165 7.12 -1.47 22.78
CA ASN A 165 5.90 -1.69 21.99
C ASN A 165 5.85 -3.11 21.40
N ALA A 166 6.98 -3.60 20.87
CA ALA A 166 7.07 -4.96 20.34
C ALA A 166 6.99 -6.02 21.44
N GLU A 167 7.57 -5.76 22.61
CA GLU A 167 7.49 -6.65 23.77
C GLU A 167 6.08 -6.76 24.35
N LYS A 168 5.40 -5.61 24.51
CA LYS A 168 4.01 -5.54 24.97
C LYS A 168 3.08 -6.31 24.03
N LEU A 169 3.29 -6.14 22.73
CA LEU A 169 2.53 -6.85 21.71
C LEU A 169 2.79 -8.36 21.73
N THR A 170 4.06 -8.76 21.80
CA THR A 170 4.48 -10.16 21.88
C THR A 170 3.83 -10.89 23.06
N LYS A 171 3.76 -10.25 24.23
CA LYS A 171 3.10 -10.82 25.42
C LYS A 171 1.61 -11.09 25.19
N LYS A 172 0.90 -10.17 24.53
CA LYS A 172 -0.52 -10.34 24.17
C LYS A 172 -0.73 -11.52 23.21
N VAL A 173 0.08 -11.60 22.15
CA VAL A 173 0.02 -12.70 21.17
C VAL A 173 0.20 -14.07 21.85
N ARG A 174 1.17 -14.20 22.77
CA ARG A 174 1.42 -15.46 23.50
C ARG A 174 0.26 -15.86 24.40
N ILE A 175 -0.46 -14.91 25.00
CA ILE A 175 -1.65 -15.19 25.81
C ILE A 175 -2.78 -15.72 24.92
N LEU A 176 -2.98 -15.13 23.75
CA LEU A 176 -3.99 -15.57 22.78
C LEU A 176 -3.70 -16.98 22.24
N LEU A 177 -2.44 -17.28 21.94
CA LEU A 177 -2.01 -18.62 21.48
C LEU A 177 -2.22 -19.70 22.56
N LYS A 178 -1.96 -19.39 23.84
CA LYS A 178 -2.19 -20.33 24.95
C LYS A 178 -3.67 -20.61 25.22
N LYS A 179 -4.58 -19.72 24.81
CA LYS A 179 -6.03 -19.90 24.97
C LYS A 179 -6.66 -20.77 23.87
N GLY A 180 -5.87 -21.41 23.00
CA GLY A 180 -6.36 -22.41 22.05
C GLY A 180 -7.06 -21.85 20.82
N ASN A 181 -7.09 -20.53 20.61
CA ASN A 181 -7.53 -19.96 19.34
C ASN A 181 -6.51 -20.35 18.26
N LYS A 182 -6.85 -21.37 17.47
CA LYS A 182 -6.14 -21.75 16.24
C LYS A 182 -6.29 -20.62 15.20
N PHE A 183 -5.51 -19.56 15.37
CA PHE A 183 -5.34 -18.49 14.38
C PHE A 183 -4.39 -18.90 13.24
N PHE A 184 -3.76 -20.08 13.35
CA PHE A 184 -2.92 -20.66 12.32
C PHE A 184 -3.61 -21.89 11.71
N ARG A 185 -4.51 -21.64 10.76
CA ARG A 185 -4.82 -22.56 9.66
C ARG A 185 -5.08 -21.74 8.40
#